data_AF-A0A0Q9KIU3-F1
#
_entry.id   AF-A0A0Q9KIU3-F1
#
_cell.length_a   1.000
_cell.length_b   1.000
_cell.length_c   1.000
_cell.angle_alpha   90.00
_cell.angle_beta   90.00
_cell.angle_gamma   90.00
#
_symmetry.space_group_name_H-M   'P 1'
#
loop_
_entity.id
_entity.type
_entity.pdbx_description
1 polymer ?
#
loop_
_entity_poly.entity_id
_entity_poly.type
_entity_poly.pdbx_seq_one_letter_code
_entity_poly.pdbx_strand_id
1 'polypeptide(L)'
;MARSNDVLLLADGRRENWLESASAWSMAGWGLPTGIPQVNVLTPDGEFVGRPDLLWPELGLVGEADGIQKYLLRGTDEESVRQALHRERAREEGLTRLGLEFVRWGPHEAIEGSLIHSRFQSRVFGLPRRTVTAVFRCSCCNHPLDECLVEAELAAWRRQLAKEFERKVW
;
A
#
# COMPACT_ATOMS: atom_id res chain seq x y z
N MET A 1 11.14 11.71 18.22
CA MET A 1 10.88 10.28 18.51
C MET A 1 9.40 10.05 18.35
N ALA A 2 8.99 9.08 17.53
CA ALA A 2 7.60 8.65 17.48
C ALA A 2 7.20 8.17 18.88
N ARG A 3 6.08 8.67 19.40
CA ARG A 3 5.53 8.23 20.69
C ARG A 3 4.91 6.84 20.48
N SER A 4 4.96 5.96 21.48
CA SER A 4 4.40 4.59 21.36
C SER A 4 2.94 4.58 20.91
N ASN A 5 2.19 5.65 21.20
CA ASN A 5 0.80 5.81 20.80
C ASN A 5 0.61 6.18 19.30
N ASP A 6 1.63 6.68 18.61
CA ASP A 6 1.53 7.06 17.18
C ASP A 6 1.20 5.85 16.30
N VAL A 7 1.53 4.63 16.76
CA VAL A 7 1.13 3.38 16.09
C VAL A 7 -0.39 3.24 15.95
N LEU A 8 -1.16 3.81 16.89
CA LEU A 8 -2.62 3.77 16.83
C LEU A 8 -3.13 4.57 15.64
N LEU A 9 -2.48 5.68 15.27
CA LEU A 9 -2.86 6.45 14.08
C LEU A 9 -2.65 5.66 12.78
N LEU A 10 -1.77 4.66 12.81
CA LEU A 10 -1.45 3.81 11.67
C LEU A 10 -2.32 2.55 11.61
N ALA A 11 -3.12 2.24 12.64
CA ALA A 11 -3.96 1.04 12.65
C ALA A 11 -4.89 1.02 11.42
N ASP A 12 -4.90 -0.13 10.72
CA ASP A 12 -5.74 -0.37 9.55
C ASP A 12 -5.93 -1.88 9.38
N GLY A 13 -7.17 -2.34 9.50
CA GLY A 13 -7.51 -3.77 9.47
C GLY A 13 -7.41 -4.42 8.09
N ARG A 14 -7.18 -3.63 7.04
CA ARG A 14 -7.01 -4.17 5.67
C ARG A 14 -5.63 -4.75 5.42
N ARG A 15 -4.64 -4.48 6.28
CA ARG A 15 -3.29 -5.04 6.08
C ARG A 15 -3.28 -6.54 6.34
N GLU A 16 -2.73 -7.31 5.41
CA GLU A 16 -2.89 -8.76 5.40
C GLU A 16 -1.78 -9.49 6.18
N ASN A 17 -0.67 -8.82 6.48
CA ASN A 17 0.45 -9.41 7.19
C ASN A 17 1.25 -8.40 8.03
N TRP A 18 2.20 -8.93 8.81
CA TRP A 18 3.07 -8.14 9.68
C TRP A 18 3.98 -7.19 8.90
N LEU A 19 4.40 -7.58 7.69
CA LEU A 19 5.32 -6.82 6.87
C LEU A 19 4.69 -5.49 6.45
N GLU A 20 3.43 -5.51 6.02
CA GLU A 20 2.66 -4.29 5.69
C GLU A 20 2.53 -3.35 6.90
N SER A 21 2.30 -3.90 8.09
CA SER A 21 2.18 -3.10 9.32
C SER A 21 3.52 -2.49 9.76
N ALA A 22 4.62 -3.25 9.67
CA ALA A 22 5.96 -2.75 9.92
C ALA A 22 6.35 -1.66 8.91
N SER A 23 5.99 -1.85 7.63
CA SER A 23 6.22 -0.88 6.56
C SER A 23 5.48 0.43 6.84
N ALA A 24 4.22 0.38 7.28
CA ALA A 24 3.48 1.59 7.63
C ALA A 24 4.15 2.38 8.76
N TRP A 25 4.67 1.69 9.78
CA TRP A 25 5.41 2.33 10.88
C TRP A 25 6.70 2.99 10.41
N SER A 26 7.55 2.29 9.66
CA SER A 26 8.82 2.84 9.19
C SER A 26 8.60 4.01 8.23
N MET A 27 7.66 3.88 7.28
CA MET A 27 7.29 4.96 6.36
C MET A 27 6.79 6.21 7.09
N ALA A 28 5.96 6.04 8.13
CA ALA A 28 5.53 7.17 8.97
C ALA A 28 6.71 7.83 9.70
N GLY A 29 7.67 7.03 10.20
CA GLY A 29 8.91 7.53 10.79
C GLY A 29 9.77 8.36 9.83
N TRP A 30 9.69 8.08 8.53
CA TRP A 30 10.34 8.83 7.44
C TRP A 30 9.47 9.95 6.85
N GLY A 31 8.28 10.20 7.42
CA GLY A 31 7.38 11.26 6.97
C GLY A 31 6.75 11.02 5.60
N LEU A 32 6.63 9.77 5.14
CA LEU A 32 5.90 9.48 3.90
C LEU A 32 4.39 9.69 4.11
N PRO A 33 3.66 10.10 3.06
CA PRO A 33 2.19 10.13 3.12
C PRO A 33 1.64 8.74 3.39
N THR A 34 0.57 8.67 4.17
CA THR A 34 -0.13 7.40 4.44
C THR A 34 -0.83 6.93 3.17
N GLY A 35 -0.42 5.77 2.65
CA GLY A 35 -1.12 5.12 1.54
C GLY A 35 -2.33 4.32 2.01
N ILE A 36 -3.21 3.96 1.07
CA ILE A 36 -4.43 3.19 1.31
C ILE A 36 -4.13 1.70 1.06
N PRO A 37 -4.28 0.82 2.07
CA PRO A 37 -3.98 -0.59 1.88
C PRO A 37 -5.01 -1.31 1.00
N GLN A 38 -4.52 -2.29 0.23
CA GLN A 38 -5.34 -3.29 -0.45
C GLN A 38 -6.47 -2.69 -1.33
N VAL A 39 -6.19 -1.66 -2.13
CA VAL A 39 -7.21 -1.05 -3.02
C VAL A 39 -7.46 -1.92 -4.24
N ASN A 40 -8.73 -2.14 -4.62
CA ASN A 40 -9.04 -2.79 -5.89
C ASN A 40 -8.77 -1.81 -7.04
N VAL A 41 -7.91 -2.22 -7.98
CA VAL A 41 -7.57 -1.46 -9.18
C VAL A 41 -8.28 -2.09 -10.37
N LEU A 42 -9.04 -1.26 -11.10
CA LEU A 42 -9.82 -1.67 -12.26
C LEU A 42 -9.43 -0.84 -13.49
N THR A 43 -9.70 -1.40 -14.67
CA THR A 43 -9.65 -0.64 -15.93
C THR A 43 -10.80 0.38 -15.97
N PRO A 44 -10.75 1.37 -16.89
CA PRO A 44 -11.88 2.26 -17.14
C PRO A 44 -13.20 1.54 -17.46
N ASP A 45 -13.11 0.36 -18.09
CA ASP A 45 -14.27 -0.47 -18.45
C ASP A 45 -14.80 -1.32 -17.28
N GLY A 46 -14.15 -1.26 -16.11
CA GLY A 46 -14.56 -1.95 -14.89
C GLY A 46 -13.98 -3.35 -14.72
N GLU A 47 -12.97 -3.75 -15.51
CA GLU A 47 -12.29 -5.04 -15.35
C GLU A 47 -11.27 -4.98 -14.21
N PHE A 48 -11.28 -6.00 -13.33
CA PHE A 48 -10.33 -6.08 -12.23
C PHE A 48 -8.92 -6.39 -12.73
N VAL A 49 -7.94 -5.57 -12.33
CA VAL A 49 -6.53 -5.73 -12.71
C VAL A 49 -5.71 -6.29 -11.57
N GLY A 50 -5.92 -5.81 -10.35
CA GLY A 50 -5.13 -6.23 -9.21
C GLY A 50 -5.44 -5.47 -7.94
N ARG A 51 -4.79 -5.89 -6.86
CA ARG A 51 -4.88 -5.29 -5.53
C ARG A 51 -3.46 -5.16 -4.95
N PRO A 52 -2.80 -4.00 -5.06
CA PRO A 52 -1.49 -3.79 -4.48
C PRO A 52 -1.60 -3.70 -2.95
N ASP A 53 -0.50 -3.96 -2.25
CA ASP A 53 -0.46 -3.87 -0.79
C ASP A 53 -0.76 -2.45 -0.29
N LEU A 54 -0.34 -1.44 -1.07
CA LEU A 54 -0.55 -0.04 -0.76
C LEU A 54 -0.79 0.79 -2.02
N LEU A 55 -1.63 1.83 -1.94
CA LEU A 55 -1.87 2.78 -3.03
C LEU A 55 -1.71 4.23 -2.54
N TRP A 56 -1.03 5.06 -3.33
CA TRP A 56 -1.05 6.52 -3.24
C TRP A 56 -1.71 7.08 -4.51
N PRO A 57 -3.05 7.27 -4.52
CA PRO A 57 -3.79 7.52 -5.75
C PRO A 57 -3.40 8.84 -6.42
N GLU A 58 -3.15 9.90 -5.65
CA GLU A 58 -2.74 11.22 -6.14
C GLU A 58 -1.32 11.23 -6.72
N LEU A 59 -0.54 10.19 -6.40
CA LEU A 59 0.83 10.03 -6.86
C LEU A 59 0.94 9.04 -8.03
N GLY A 60 -0.11 8.27 -8.31
CA GLY A 60 -0.05 7.16 -9.25
C GLY A 60 0.95 6.07 -8.82
N LEU A 61 1.18 5.94 -7.52
CA LEU A 61 2.14 4.98 -6.98
C LEU A 61 1.44 3.83 -6.28
N VAL A 62 1.96 2.63 -6.47
CA VAL A 62 1.59 1.43 -5.72
C VAL A 62 2.80 0.93 -4.93
N GLY A 63 2.54 0.44 -3.72
CA GLY A 63 3.51 -0.19 -2.85
C GLY A 63 3.31 -1.70 -2.81
N GLU A 64 4.40 -2.45 -2.87
CA GLU A 64 4.40 -3.91 -2.73
C GLU A 64 5.43 -4.33 -1.68
N ALA A 65 4.95 -5.01 -0.65
CA ALA A 65 5.73 -5.56 0.44
C ALA A 65 6.09 -7.02 0.10
N ASP A 66 7.21 -7.20 -0.57
CA ASP A 66 7.62 -8.50 -1.10
C ASP A 66 8.25 -9.37 -0.01
N GLY A 67 7.41 -10.22 0.60
CA GLY A 67 7.85 -11.27 1.52
C GLY A 67 8.70 -12.33 0.81
N ILE A 68 9.79 -12.77 1.46
CA ILE A 68 10.70 -13.83 1.00
C ILE A 68 9.95 -15.16 0.76
N GLN A 69 8.80 -15.34 1.42
CA GLN A 69 8.07 -16.60 1.49
C GLN A 69 7.25 -16.93 0.22
N LYS A 70 7.05 -15.98 -0.71
CA LYS A 70 6.26 -16.20 -1.95
C LYS A 70 6.88 -17.27 -2.88
N TYR A 71 8.15 -17.64 -2.70
CA TYR A 71 8.85 -18.64 -3.54
C TYR A 71 9.40 -19.85 -2.78
N LEU A 72 9.24 -19.89 -1.46
CA LEU A 72 9.84 -20.93 -0.60
C LEU A 72 8.83 -21.99 -0.13
N LEU A 73 7.62 -22.03 -0.71
CA LEU A 73 6.58 -22.99 -0.36
C LEU A 73 7.01 -24.40 -0.81
N ARG A 74 7.69 -25.11 0.11
CA ARG A 74 8.01 -26.54 0.00
C ARG A 74 6.74 -27.31 -0.40
N GLY A 75 6.79 -28.02 -1.53
CA GLY A 75 5.69 -28.85 -2.02
C GLY A 75 4.84 -28.26 -3.15
N THR A 76 5.20 -27.09 -3.68
CA THR A 76 4.58 -26.54 -4.90
C THR A 76 5.29 -27.11 -6.12
N ASP A 77 4.56 -27.69 -7.07
CA ASP A 77 5.15 -28.16 -8.33
C ASP A 77 5.61 -26.99 -9.23
N GLU A 78 6.53 -27.26 -10.16
CA GLU A 78 7.11 -26.23 -11.03
C GLU A 78 6.06 -25.49 -11.86
N GLU A 79 4.99 -26.18 -12.26
CA GLU A 79 3.93 -25.62 -13.08
C GLU A 79 3.08 -24.62 -12.28
N SER A 80 2.76 -24.93 -11.04
CA SER A 80 2.06 -24.02 -10.12
C SER A 80 2.88 -22.77 -9.83
N VAL A 81 4.20 -22.90 -9.64
CA VAL A 81 5.11 -21.76 -9.50
C VAL A 81 5.13 -20.91 -10.77
N ARG A 82 5.23 -21.54 -11.94
CA ARG A 82 5.22 -20.84 -13.24
C ARG A 82 3.91 -20.07 -13.44
N GLN A 83 2.76 -20.67 -13.13
CA GLN A 83 1.46 -20.01 -13.22
C GLN A 83 1.31 -18.85 -12.23
N ALA A 84 1.84 -18.98 -11.01
CA ALA A 84 1.87 -17.88 -10.04
C ALA A 84 2.70 -16.69 -10.57
N LEU A 85 3.91 -16.96 -11.08
CA LEU A 85 4.76 -15.95 -11.71
C LEU A 85 4.10 -15.30 -12.91
N HIS A 86 3.37 -16.08 -13.72
CA HIS A 86 2.69 -15.54 -14.90
C HIS A 86 1.55 -14.60 -14.52
N ARG A 87 0.78 -14.94 -13.47
CA ARG A 87 -0.27 -14.09 -12.90
C ARG A 87 0.29 -12.82 -12.27
N GLU A 88 1.40 -12.94 -11.53
CA GLU A 88 2.11 -11.80 -10.95
C GLU A 88 2.55 -10.82 -12.04
N ARG A 89 3.19 -11.33 -13.10
CA ARG A 89 3.63 -10.53 -14.23
C ARG A 89 2.46 -9.87 -14.97
N ALA A 90 1.38 -10.61 -15.22
CA ALA A 90 0.19 -10.06 -15.88
C ALA A 90 -0.45 -8.93 -15.06
N ARG A 91 -0.49 -9.08 -13.72
CA ARG A 91 -0.95 -8.04 -12.80
C ARG A 91 -0.06 -6.80 -12.88
N GLU A 92 1.26 -6.97 -12.79
CA GLU A 92 2.22 -5.86 -12.87
C GLU A 92 2.12 -5.09 -14.19
N GLU A 93 2.08 -5.82 -15.31
CA GLU A 93 1.91 -5.23 -16.64
C GLU A 93 0.57 -4.49 -16.75
N GLY A 94 -0.50 -5.04 -16.18
CA GLY A 94 -1.81 -4.40 -16.13
C GLY A 94 -1.81 -3.08 -15.36
N LEU A 95 -1.27 -3.07 -14.14
CA LEU A 95 -1.16 -1.87 -13.31
C LEU A 95 -0.30 -0.81 -14.00
N THR A 96 0.82 -1.22 -14.60
CA THR A 96 1.71 -0.32 -15.35
C THR A 96 1.02 0.29 -16.57
N ARG A 97 0.19 -0.47 -17.28
CA ARG A 97 -0.61 0.04 -18.42
C ARG A 97 -1.63 1.09 -18.00
N LEU A 98 -2.12 1.03 -16.77
CA LEU A 98 -3.01 2.05 -16.19
C LEU A 98 -2.28 3.30 -15.67
N GLY A 99 -0.97 3.40 -15.91
CA GLY A 99 -0.15 4.55 -15.52
C GLY A 99 0.38 4.49 -14.09
N LEU A 100 0.24 3.35 -13.39
CA LEU A 100 0.76 3.18 -12.04
C LEU A 100 2.25 2.80 -12.04
N GLU A 101 2.99 3.28 -11.04
CA GLU A 101 4.39 2.95 -10.83
C GLU A 101 4.62 2.30 -9.46
N PHE A 102 5.62 1.42 -9.39
CA PHE A 102 5.88 0.59 -8.22
C PHE A 102 6.96 1.17 -7.31
N VAL A 103 6.70 1.08 -6.01
CA VAL A 103 7.69 1.15 -4.92
C VAL A 103 7.67 -0.22 -4.25
N ARG A 104 8.73 -1.02 -4.46
CA ARG A 104 8.85 -2.37 -3.89
C ARG A 104 9.86 -2.41 -2.76
N TRP A 105 9.62 -3.25 -1.77
CA TRP A 105 10.56 -3.47 -0.69
C TRP A 105 10.46 -4.85 -0.03
N GLY A 106 11.56 -5.30 0.58
CA GLY A 106 11.63 -6.56 1.30
C GLY A 106 11.53 -6.44 2.83
N PRO A 107 11.61 -7.56 3.57
CA PRO A 107 11.49 -7.59 5.03
C PRO A 107 12.44 -6.66 5.80
N HIS A 108 13.70 -6.60 5.38
CA HIS A 108 14.69 -5.74 6.03
C HIS A 108 14.34 -4.24 5.87
N GLU A 109 13.92 -3.87 4.66
CA GLU A 109 13.61 -2.50 4.28
C GLU A 109 12.31 -2.01 4.94
N ALA A 110 11.35 -2.91 5.19
CA ALA A 110 10.13 -2.59 5.93
C ALA A 110 10.39 -2.14 7.37
N ILE A 111 11.47 -2.61 8.00
CA ILE A 111 11.81 -2.24 9.37
C ILE A 111 12.57 -0.91 9.39
N GLU A 112 13.55 -0.73 8.50
CA GLU A 112 14.40 0.47 8.48
C GLU A 112 13.77 1.68 7.76
N GLY A 113 12.99 1.44 6.72
CA GLY A 113 12.27 2.44 5.94
C GLY A 113 13.10 3.34 5.02
N SER A 114 14.43 3.42 5.20
CA SER A 114 15.31 4.36 4.47
C SER A 114 15.30 4.13 2.96
N LEU A 115 15.36 2.86 2.52
CA LEU A 115 15.32 2.49 1.10
C LEU A 115 13.91 2.66 0.51
N ILE A 116 12.86 2.44 1.30
CA ILE A 116 11.48 2.74 0.90
C ILE A 116 11.35 4.24 0.64
N HIS A 117 11.82 5.08 1.58
CA HIS A 117 11.82 6.53 1.45
C HIS A 117 12.57 6.98 0.19
N SER A 118 13.80 6.51 -0.02
CA SER A 118 14.60 6.87 -1.20
C SER A 118 13.91 6.51 -2.52
N ARG A 119 13.36 5.29 -2.63
CA ARG A 119 12.62 4.85 -3.83
C ARG A 119 11.35 5.67 -4.04
N PHE A 120 10.59 5.91 -2.96
CA PHE A 120 9.39 6.73 -3.01
C PHE A 120 9.70 8.15 -3.52
N GLN A 121 10.69 8.81 -2.93
CA GLN A 121 11.12 10.15 -3.36
C GLN A 121 11.56 10.16 -4.82
N SER A 122 12.32 9.15 -5.25
CA SER A 122 12.76 9.02 -6.64
C SER A 122 11.59 8.87 -7.61
N ARG A 123 10.47 8.24 -7.21
CA ARG A 123 9.26 8.12 -8.03
C ARG A 123 8.42 9.39 -8.03
N VAL A 124 8.33 10.08 -6.90
CA VAL A 124 7.57 11.33 -6.79
C VAL A 124 8.20 12.46 -7.59
N PHE A 125 9.54 12.52 -7.59
CA PHE A 125 10.32 13.62 -8.21
C PHE A 125 11.04 13.24 -9.51
N GLY A 126 11.10 11.95 -9.86
CA GLY A 126 11.76 11.47 -11.08
C GLY A 126 10.78 11.33 -12.24
N LEU A 127 11.17 11.88 -13.40
CA LEU A 127 10.46 11.79 -14.69
C LEU A 127 9.02 12.39 -14.70
N PRO A 128 8.49 12.73 -15.89
CA PRO A 128 7.11 13.21 -15.98
C PRO A 128 6.13 12.11 -15.57
N ARG A 129 5.16 12.47 -14.72
CA ARG A 129 4.11 11.55 -14.28
C ARG A 129 3.28 11.05 -15.44
N ARG A 130 3.01 9.75 -15.47
CA ARG A 130 2.06 9.14 -16.40
C ARG A 130 0.64 9.55 -16.03
N THR A 131 -0.23 9.65 -17.02
CA THR A 131 -1.66 9.80 -16.79
C THR A 131 -2.20 8.50 -16.21
N VAL A 132 -2.76 8.57 -15.00
CA VAL A 132 -3.40 7.42 -14.37
C VAL A 132 -4.82 7.29 -14.93
N THR A 133 -5.13 6.12 -15.51
CA THR A 133 -6.45 5.79 -16.06
C THR A 133 -7.19 4.75 -15.21
N ALA A 134 -6.54 4.25 -14.15
CA ALA A 134 -7.14 3.30 -13.23
C ALA A 134 -8.40 3.84 -12.55
N VAL A 135 -9.37 2.95 -12.34
CA VAL A 135 -10.50 3.17 -11.42
C VAL A 135 -10.16 2.47 -10.10
N PHE A 136 -10.27 3.21 -8.99
CA PHE A 136 -9.96 2.69 -7.66
C PHE A 136 -11.24 2.43 -6.84
N ARG A 137 -11.34 1.26 -6.23
CA ARG A 137 -12.44 0.89 -5.34
C ARG A 137 -11.93 0.31 -4.02
N CYS A 138 -12.59 0.59 -2.90
CA CYS A 138 -12.20 -0.02 -1.63
C CYS A 138 -12.36 -1.54 -1.72
N SER A 139 -11.37 -2.31 -1.26
CA SER A 139 -11.53 -3.76 -1.09
C SER A 139 -12.59 -4.15 -0.06
N CYS A 140 -12.89 -3.25 0.87
CA CYS A 140 -13.81 -3.48 1.97
C CYS A 140 -15.30 -3.45 1.57
N CYS A 141 -15.70 -2.50 0.72
CA CYS A 141 -17.10 -2.28 0.32
C CYS A 141 -17.30 -2.17 -1.20
N ASN A 142 -16.22 -2.19 -1.97
CA ASN A 142 -16.21 -2.01 -3.43
C ASN A 142 -16.80 -0.69 -3.95
N HIS A 143 -16.99 0.31 -3.10
CA HIS A 143 -17.32 1.69 -3.50
C HIS A 143 -16.07 2.47 -3.92
N PRO A 144 -16.24 3.60 -4.63
CA PRO A 144 -15.19 4.62 -4.78
C PRO A 144 -14.50 4.93 -3.45
N LEU A 145 -13.22 5.27 -3.49
CA LEU A 145 -12.40 5.46 -2.28
C LEU A 145 -12.93 6.57 -1.36
N ASP A 146 -13.47 7.63 -1.95
CA ASP A 146 -14.09 8.78 -1.26
C ASP A 146 -15.51 8.49 -0.72
N GLU A 147 -16.13 7.39 -1.14
CA GLU A 147 -17.44 6.92 -0.68
C GLU A 147 -17.33 5.75 0.32
N CYS A 148 -16.10 5.39 0.71
CA CYS A 148 -15.85 4.28 1.62
C CYS A 148 -16.16 4.66 3.08
N LEU A 149 -17.14 3.98 3.70
CA LEU A 149 -17.48 4.18 5.11
C LEU A 149 -16.32 3.85 6.05
N VAL A 150 -15.52 2.82 5.76
CA VAL A 150 -14.35 2.46 6.57
C VAL A 150 -13.30 3.57 6.56
N GLU A 151 -13.07 4.21 5.40
CA GLU A 151 -12.17 5.37 5.32
C GLU A 151 -12.69 6.55 6.12
N ALA A 152 -13.99 6.83 6.00
CA ALA A 152 -14.64 7.90 6.75
C ALA A 152 -14.51 7.68 8.27
N GLU A 153 -14.73 6.44 8.74
CA GLU A 153 -14.58 6.05 10.14
C GLU A 153 -13.13 6.13 10.62
N LEU A 154 -12.17 5.58 9.87
CA LEU A 154 -10.74 5.66 10.20
C LEU A 154 -10.28 7.13 10.27
N ALA A 155 -10.71 7.97 9.33
CA ALA A 155 -10.39 9.39 9.34
C ALA A 155 -11.00 10.10 10.57
N ALA A 156 -12.24 9.80 10.93
CA ALA A 156 -12.88 10.34 12.13
C ALA A 156 -12.15 9.92 13.41
N TRP A 157 -11.81 8.63 13.51
CA TRP A 157 -11.11 8.06 14.66
C TRP A 157 -9.69 8.62 14.81
N ARG A 158 -8.92 8.73 13.71
CA ARG A 158 -7.58 9.37 13.70
C ARG A 158 -7.64 10.83 14.17
N ARG A 159 -8.66 11.60 13.75
CA ARG A 159 -8.88 12.97 14.24
C ARG A 159 -9.17 13.03 15.74
N GLN A 160 -9.94 12.08 16.26
CA GLN A 160 -10.22 11.99 17.70
C GLN A 160 -8.97 11.64 18.49
N LEU A 161 -8.22 10.62 18.06
CA LEU A 161 -6.96 10.23 18.68
C LEU A 161 -5.93 11.36 18.70
N ALA A 162 -5.78 12.09 17.59
CA ALA A 162 -4.88 13.23 17.51
C ALA A 162 -5.21 14.27 18.59
N LYS A 163 -6.50 14.62 18.76
CA LYS A 163 -6.95 15.53 19.81
C LYS A 163 -6.68 14.98 21.22
N GLU A 164 -6.91 13.70 21.45
CA GLU A 164 -6.61 13.07 22.74
C GLU A 164 -5.11 13.02 23.03
N PHE A 165 -4.23 12.90 22.03
CA PHE A 165 -2.78 12.91 22.23
C PHE A 165 -2.18 14.33 22.33
N GLU A 166 -2.87 15.34 21.81
CA GLU A 166 -2.56 16.76 22.03
C GLU A 166 -2.90 17.22 23.44
N ARG A 167 -3.96 16.65 24.03
CA ARG A 167 -4.26 16.76 25.47
C ARG A 167 -3.13 16.09 26.24
N LYS A 168 -2.07 16.84 26.54
CA LYS A 168 -0.97 16.39 27.40
C LYS A 168 -1.54 15.91 28.74
N VAL A 169 -1.74 14.62 28.88
CA VAL A 169 -1.96 13.96 30.17
C VAL A 169 -0.73 13.13 30.46
N TRP A 170 0.40 13.81 30.70
CA TRP A 170 1.53 13.35 31.51
C TRP A 170 2.27 14.59 32.00
#